data_AF-A0A2U2S5I8-F1
#
_entry.id   AF-A0A2U2S5I8-F1
#
_cell.length_a   1.000
_cell.length_b   1.000
_cell.length_c   1.000
_cell.angle_alpha   90.00
_cell.angle_beta   90.00
_cell.angle_gamma   90.00
#
_symmetry.space_group_name_H-M   'P 1'
#
loop_
_entity.id
_entity.type
_entity.pdbx_description
1 polymer ?
#
loop_
_entity_poly.entity_id
_entity_poly.type
_entity_poly.pdbx_seq_one_letter_code
_entity_poly.pdbx_strand_id
1 'polypeptide(L)'
;MNAYERVMRRLRGEAVDRPPNFDIMMTFAAHFIGQPLSRYYQDYRVLAEANLAVQEAFDLDLVQTISDPFREAADFGAEIFFPEDDLPVCRQPLLAKPSDLLRLKPPDPYTGGRMSDRVAATRYLRERVGGEVPIMGWVEGALAEAADLRGMNALLLDLYDRPDWVHELLELCVEVEIAFARAQVEAGADIIGLGDSIASQISPEMYREFALPYEQRIFAAVHEMGALTRLHICGNTTRILPYMAQSGADIIDLEWMVDLERAAQIFGDYPVTCGNFDPVAVMLQGTPEQVYAAVWHCLKIGGPRTFSAASCEIPRDTPHENLHAQRQALIDYGQGCNPLSNEKGESQCVSS
;
A
#
# COMPACT_ATOMS: atom_id res chain seq x y z
N MET A 1 -5.12 2.58 23.88
CA MET A 1 -5.37 3.31 22.63
C MET A 1 -5.79 2.29 21.60
N ASN A 2 -6.87 2.51 20.85
CA ASN A 2 -7.19 1.60 19.73
C ASN A 2 -6.31 1.91 18.51
N ALA A 3 -6.35 1.06 17.47
CA ALA A 3 -5.54 1.27 16.26
C ALA A 3 -5.87 2.59 15.56
N TYR A 4 -7.15 2.96 15.51
CA TYR A 4 -7.59 4.20 14.89
C TYR A 4 -6.97 5.45 15.53
N GLU A 5 -7.08 5.56 16.86
CA GLU A 5 -6.50 6.64 17.64
C GLU A 5 -4.98 6.69 17.47
N ARG A 6 -4.32 5.51 17.46
CA ARG A 6 -2.86 5.38 17.31
C ARG A 6 -2.39 5.92 15.98
N VAL A 7 -3.01 5.50 14.89
CA VAL A 7 -2.69 5.96 13.54
C VAL A 7 -2.88 7.46 13.41
N MET A 8 -4.04 7.97 13.82
CA MET A 8 -4.36 9.39 13.71
C MET A 8 -3.41 10.27 14.53
N ARG A 9 -3.05 9.86 15.76
CA ARG A 9 -2.08 10.56 16.60
C ARG A 9 -0.68 10.53 15.99
N ARG A 10 -0.24 9.36 15.51
CA ARG A 10 1.07 9.20 14.90
C ARG A 10 1.23 10.04 13.62
N LEU A 11 0.19 10.13 12.80
CA LEU A 11 0.14 11.02 11.64
C LEU A 11 0.33 12.49 11.99
N ARG A 12 -0.03 12.91 13.21
CA ARG A 12 0.20 14.26 13.72
C ARG A 12 1.54 14.45 14.43
N GLY A 13 2.31 13.38 14.61
CA GLY A 13 3.55 13.38 15.41
C GLY A 13 3.28 13.40 16.92
N GLU A 14 2.06 13.09 17.35
CA GLU A 14 1.68 13.00 18.76
C GLU A 14 2.17 11.68 19.38
N ALA A 15 2.30 11.66 20.70
CA ALA A 15 2.69 10.45 21.43
C ALA A 15 1.61 9.35 21.32
N VAL A 16 2.09 8.11 21.16
CA VAL A 16 1.29 6.88 21.04
C VAL A 16 1.82 5.80 21.96
N ASP A 17 1.00 4.81 22.26
CA ASP A 17 1.37 3.66 23.10
C ASP A 17 2.35 2.69 22.43
N ARG A 18 2.31 2.59 21.08
CA ARG A 18 3.35 2.02 20.22
C ARG A 18 3.24 2.59 18.81
N PRO A 19 4.30 2.55 17.97
CA PRO A 19 4.18 2.90 16.56
C PRO A 19 3.20 1.97 15.82
N PRO A 20 2.46 2.47 14.81
CA PRO A 20 1.56 1.66 14.00
C PRO A 20 2.30 0.58 13.18
N ASN A 21 1.67 -0.57 13.01
CA ASN A 21 2.08 -1.66 12.13
C ASN A 21 1.23 -1.68 10.84
N PHE A 22 1.86 -1.43 9.70
CA PHE A 22 1.24 -1.11 8.42
C PHE A 22 1.60 -2.09 7.28
N ASP A 23 2.04 -3.30 7.63
CA ASP A 23 2.37 -4.37 6.69
C ASP A 23 1.26 -4.66 5.68
N ILE A 24 1.66 -4.88 4.43
CA ILE A 24 0.78 -5.37 3.37
C ILE A 24 0.81 -6.89 3.40
N MET A 25 -0.33 -7.54 3.67
CA MET A 25 -0.38 -8.98 3.97
C MET A 25 -0.86 -9.88 2.82
N MET A 26 -1.62 -9.35 1.87
CA MET A 26 -2.19 -10.02 0.68
C MET A 26 -2.11 -11.56 0.64
N THR A 27 -1.10 -12.14 -0.01
CA THR A 27 -0.95 -13.59 -0.21
C THR A 27 -0.76 -14.34 1.10
N PHE A 28 0.04 -13.79 2.03
CA PHE A 28 0.18 -14.33 3.38
C PHE A 28 -1.19 -14.42 4.07
N ALA A 29 -2.02 -13.37 4.00
CA ALA A 29 -3.33 -13.35 4.65
C ALA A 29 -4.28 -14.42 4.11
N ALA A 30 -4.29 -14.63 2.79
CA ALA A 30 -5.09 -15.68 2.17
C ALA A 30 -4.70 -17.08 2.69
N HIS A 31 -3.41 -17.37 2.76
CA HIS A 31 -2.91 -18.67 3.22
C HIS A 31 -3.01 -18.85 4.73
N PHE A 32 -2.94 -17.78 5.50
CA PHE A 32 -3.16 -17.79 6.94
C PHE A 32 -4.54 -18.37 7.31
N ILE A 33 -5.57 -18.08 6.51
CA ILE A 33 -6.92 -18.64 6.68
C ILE A 33 -7.17 -19.91 5.84
N GLY A 34 -6.12 -20.48 5.23
CA GLY A 34 -6.19 -21.71 4.45
C GLY A 34 -6.99 -21.58 3.14
N GLN A 35 -7.08 -20.37 2.56
CA GLN A 35 -7.79 -20.13 1.30
C GLN A 35 -6.80 -19.98 0.14
N PRO A 36 -7.13 -20.49 -1.06
CA PRO A 36 -6.30 -20.31 -2.23
C PRO A 36 -6.43 -18.89 -2.77
N LEU A 37 -5.38 -18.37 -3.42
CA LEU A 37 -5.32 -16.98 -3.90
C LEU A 37 -6.49 -16.61 -4.83
N SER A 38 -6.93 -17.52 -5.69
CA SER A 38 -8.10 -17.31 -6.56
C SER A 38 -9.36 -16.89 -5.80
N ARG A 39 -9.57 -17.42 -4.59
CA ARG A 39 -10.73 -17.07 -3.74
C ARG A 39 -10.53 -15.72 -3.09
N TYR A 40 -9.32 -15.43 -2.62
CA TYR A 40 -8.95 -14.12 -2.07
C TYR A 40 -9.16 -12.99 -3.09
N TYR A 41 -8.80 -13.19 -4.36
CA TYR A 41 -8.96 -12.16 -5.40
C TYR A 41 -10.40 -11.98 -5.90
N GLN A 42 -11.29 -12.95 -5.69
CA GLN A 42 -12.62 -12.98 -6.34
C GLN A 42 -13.81 -12.99 -5.37
N ASP A 43 -13.59 -13.18 -4.07
CA ASP A 43 -14.64 -13.14 -3.05
C ASP A 43 -14.26 -12.15 -1.96
N TYR A 44 -14.92 -10.99 -1.93
CA TYR A 44 -14.67 -9.95 -0.93
C TYR A 44 -14.73 -10.45 0.51
N ARG A 45 -15.53 -11.50 0.80
CA ARG A 45 -15.63 -12.05 2.15
C ARG A 45 -14.35 -12.77 2.54
N VAL A 46 -13.78 -13.55 1.60
CA VAL A 46 -12.50 -14.22 1.83
C VAL A 46 -11.40 -13.19 2.04
N LEU A 47 -11.37 -12.14 1.21
CA LEU A 47 -10.45 -11.03 1.37
C LEU A 47 -10.57 -10.34 2.73
N ALA A 48 -11.80 -10.03 3.15
CA ALA A 48 -12.03 -9.31 4.40
C ALA A 48 -11.73 -10.18 5.64
N GLU A 49 -12.17 -11.44 5.65
CA GLU A 49 -11.90 -12.38 6.74
C GLU A 49 -10.40 -12.69 6.87
N ALA A 50 -9.68 -12.82 5.75
CA ALA A 50 -8.22 -12.99 5.76
C ALA A 50 -7.54 -11.80 6.44
N ASN A 51 -7.94 -10.58 6.09
CA ASN A 51 -7.37 -9.36 6.67
C ASN A 51 -7.71 -9.19 8.16
N LEU A 52 -8.95 -9.52 8.57
CA LEU A 52 -9.33 -9.53 9.99
C LEU A 52 -8.50 -10.54 10.79
N ALA A 53 -8.29 -11.74 10.24
CA ALA A 53 -7.55 -12.80 10.91
C ALA A 53 -6.07 -12.43 11.14
N VAL A 54 -5.40 -11.85 10.14
CA VAL A 54 -4.01 -11.40 10.32
C VAL A 54 -3.90 -10.13 11.16
N GLN A 55 -4.90 -9.25 11.11
CA GLN A 55 -4.95 -8.08 11.97
C GLN A 55 -5.00 -8.48 13.44
N GLU A 56 -5.85 -9.45 13.80
CA GLU A 56 -5.95 -9.98 15.16
C GLU A 56 -4.70 -10.77 15.56
N ALA A 57 -4.16 -11.60 14.67
CA ALA A 57 -3.02 -12.47 14.99
C ALA A 57 -1.69 -11.71 15.19
N PHE A 58 -1.50 -10.60 14.47
CA PHE A 58 -0.22 -9.89 14.42
C PHE A 58 -0.29 -8.43 14.88
N ASP A 59 -1.42 -8.00 15.46
CA ASP A 59 -1.67 -6.63 15.93
C ASP A 59 -1.41 -5.58 14.85
N LEU A 60 -1.92 -5.81 13.63
CA LEU A 60 -1.88 -4.78 12.59
C LEU A 60 -2.77 -3.59 12.98
N ASP A 61 -2.37 -2.40 12.55
CA ASP A 61 -3.08 -1.15 12.83
C ASP A 61 -3.96 -0.67 11.67
N LEU A 62 -4.23 -1.57 10.73
CA LEU A 62 -5.23 -1.39 9.67
C LEU A 62 -5.82 -2.74 9.27
N VAL A 63 -6.96 -2.68 8.61
CA VAL A 63 -7.45 -3.74 7.71
C VAL A 63 -7.49 -3.18 6.30
N GLN A 64 -7.22 -4.00 5.29
CA GLN A 64 -7.02 -3.54 3.93
C GLN A 64 -7.82 -4.35 2.92
N THR A 65 -8.23 -3.71 1.83
CA THR A 65 -8.96 -4.35 0.72
C THR A 65 -8.14 -4.42 -0.58
N ILE A 66 -6.82 -4.33 -0.46
CA ILE A 66 -5.87 -4.61 -1.54
C ILE A 66 -5.89 -6.11 -1.89
N SER A 67 -5.82 -6.43 -3.18
CA SER A 67 -5.92 -7.81 -3.66
C SER A 67 -4.93 -8.15 -4.76
N ASP A 68 -4.89 -7.34 -5.80
CA ASP A 68 -4.13 -7.54 -7.04
C ASP A 68 -4.26 -6.27 -7.89
N PRO A 69 -3.35 -6.04 -8.87
CA PRO A 69 -3.37 -4.81 -9.67
C PRO A 69 -4.48 -4.80 -10.73
N PHE A 70 -4.95 -5.96 -11.20
CA PHE A 70 -5.86 -6.04 -12.34
C PHE A 70 -7.35 -5.84 -12.01
N ARG A 71 -7.71 -5.19 -10.90
CA ARG A 71 -9.12 -5.08 -10.51
C ARG A 71 -9.86 -4.08 -11.40
N GLU A 72 -9.29 -2.91 -11.61
CA GLU A 72 -9.79 -1.83 -12.45
C GLU A 72 -9.74 -2.26 -13.92
N ALA A 73 -8.58 -2.76 -14.37
CA ALA A 73 -8.38 -3.29 -15.72
C ALA A 73 -9.40 -4.38 -16.11
N ALA A 74 -9.79 -5.27 -15.20
CA ALA A 74 -10.82 -6.27 -15.45
C ALA A 74 -12.21 -5.65 -15.69
N ASP A 75 -12.57 -4.62 -14.93
CA ASP A 75 -13.87 -3.94 -15.06
C ASP A 75 -13.88 -3.02 -16.30
N PHE A 76 -12.72 -2.55 -16.78
CA PHE A 76 -12.56 -2.00 -18.14
C PHE A 76 -12.81 -3.04 -19.24
N GLY A 77 -12.73 -4.34 -18.91
CA GLY A 77 -13.00 -5.46 -19.81
C GLY A 77 -11.76 -6.28 -20.19
N ALA A 78 -10.62 -6.10 -19.52
CA ALA A 78 -9.46 -6.97 -19.73
C ALA A 78 -9.75 -8.40 -19.28
N GLU A 79 -9.26 -9.39 -20.04
CA GLU A 79 -9.42 -10.81 -19.70
C GLU A 79 -8.32 -11.22 -18.71
N ILE A 80 -8.70 -11.34 -17.43
CA ILE A 80 -7.79 -11.74 -16.36
C ILE A 80 -7.99 -13.22 -16.03
N PHE A 81 -6.91 -13.99 -16.12
CA PHE A 81 -6.88 -15.37 -15.67
C PHE A 81 -6.48 -15.43 -14.20
N PHE A 82 -7.28 -16.10 -13.37
CA PHE A 82 -7.00 -16.33 -11.95
C PHE A 82 -6.61 -17.80 -11.74
N PRO A 83 -5.31 -18.15 -11.70
CA PRO A 83 -4.87 -19.48 -11.29
C PRO A 83 -5.37 -19.79 -9.87
N GLU A 84 -5.49 -21.08 -9.52
CA GLU A 84 -6.04 -21.48 -8.22
C GLU A 84 -5.28 -20.84 -7.04
N ASP A 85 -3.95 -20.97 -7.01
CA ASP A 85 -3.11 -20.48 -5.90
C ASP A 85 -1.84 -19.76 -6.39
N ASP A 86 -2.01 -18.85 -7.36
CA ASP A 86 -0.93 -18.06 -7.95
C ASP A 86 -1.45 -16.66 -8.33
N LEU A 87 -0.56 -15.74 -8.71
CA LEU A 87 -0.90 -14.38 -9.09
C LEU A 87 -1.81 -14.33 -10.33
N PRO A 88 -2.71 -13.35 -10.44
CA PRO A 88 -3.53 -13.17 -11.62
C PRO A 88 -2.68 -12.78 -12.83
N VAL A 89 -3.12 -13.19 -14.02
CA VAL A 89 -2.39 -12.97 -15.26
C VAL A 89 -3.30 -12.35 -16.31
N CYS A 90 -2.94 -11.14 -16.76
CA CYS A 90 -3.48 -10.57 -18.00
C CYS A 90 -2.66 -11.09 -19.19
N ARG A 91 -3.25 -11.94 -20.04
CA ARG A 91 -2.52 -12.56 -21.15
C ARG A 91 -2.38 -11.65 -22.37
N GLN A 92 -3.32 -10.74 -22.56
CA GLN A 92 -3.35 -9.82 -23.69
C GLN A 92 -3.79 -8.44 -23.20
N PRO A 93 -3.05 -7.38 -23.52
CA PRO A 93 -3.46 -6.04 -23.15
C PRO A 93 -4.78 -5.69 -23.85
N LEU A 94 -5.67 -5.02 -23.12
CA LEU A 94 -6.95 -4.56 -23.66
C LEU A 94 -6.74 -3.54 -24.78
N LEU A 95 -5.72 -2.69 -24.64
CA LEU A 95 -5.32 -1.68 -25.62
C LEU A 95 -4.17 -2.17 -26.50
N ALA A 96 -4.44 -3.12 -27.39
CA ALA A 96 -3.43 -3.64 -28.31
C ALA A 96 -2.96 -2.57 -29.33
N LYS A 97 -3.82 -1.63 -29.72
CA LYS A 97 -3.52 -0.51 -30.63
C LYS A 97 -4.00 0.82 -30.04
N PRO A 98 -3.35 1.96 -30.34
CA PRO A 98 -3.78 3.27 -29.84
C PRO A 98 -5.25 3.61 -30.14
N SER A 99 -5.79 3.16 -31.27
CA SER A 99 -7.20 3.36 -31.66
C SER A 99 -8.21 2.64 -30.76
N ASP A 100 -7.77 1.71 -29.92
CA ASP A 100 -8.64 0.97 -29.01
C ASP A 100 -9.17 1.88 -27.89
N LEU A 101 -8.41 2.92 -27.52
CA LEU A 101 -8.80 3.92 -26.52
C LEU A 101 -10.14 4.59 -26.87
N LEU A 102 -10.42 4.85 -28.15
CA LEU A 102 -11.67 5.46 -28.62
C LEU A 102 -12.92 4.62 -28.32
N ARG A 103 -12.74 3.33 -28.03
CA ARG A 103 -13.82 2.38 -27.75
C ARG A 103 -13.88 1.99 -26.28
N LEU A 104 -12.89 2.39 -25.49
CA LEU A 104 -12.81 2.09 -24.08
C LEU A 104 -13.89 2.88 -23.35
N LYS A 105 -14.64 2.20 -22.48
CA LYS A 105 -15.68 2.83 -21.66
C LYS A 105 -15.19 2.81 -20.22
N PRO A 106 -15.21 3.96 -19.52
CA PRO A 106 -14.91 3.99 -18.09
C PRO A 106 -15.87 3.03 -17.36
N PRO A 107 -15.39 2.12 -16.49
CA PRO A 107 -16.24 1.31 -15.66
C PRO A 107 -16.94 2.15 -14.59
N ASP A 108 -18.10 1.68 -14.14
CA ASP A 108 -18.80 2.23 -12.99
C ASP A 108 -18.41 1.42 -11.74
N PRO A 109 -17.73 2.01 -10.74
CA PRO A 109 -17.27 1.30 -9.54
C PRO A 109 -18.38 0.60 -8.73
N TYR A 110 -19.64 1.03 -8.86
CA TYR A 110 -20.76 0.43 -8.14
C TYR A 110 -21.35 -0.79 -8.86
N THR A 111 -21.04 -0.98 -10.15
CA THR A 111 -21.61 -2.06 -10.99
C THR A 111 -20.59 -2.86 -11.79
N GLY A 112 -19.30 -2.50 -11.74
CA GLY A 112 -18.24 -3.07 -12.58
C GLY A 112 -17.93 -4.54 -12.36
N GLY A 113 -18.34 -5.13 -11.23
CA GLY A 113 -18.03 -6.51 -10.88
C GLY A 113 -16.94 -6.55 -9.82
N ARG A 114 -15.66 -6.46 -10.20
CA ARG A 114 -14.55 -6.57 -9.24
C ARG A 114 -14.41 -5.28 -8.43
N MET A 115 -14.55 -4.08 -9.01
CA MET A 115 -14.54 -2.83 -8.24
C MET A 115 -15.67 -2.83 -7.20
N SER A 116 -16.89 -3.23 -7.60
CA SER A 116 -18.02 -3.33 -6.68
C SER A 116 -17.82 -4.38 -5.59
N ASP A 117 -17.07 -5.45 -5.87
CA ASP A 117 -16.63 -6.45 -4.88
C ASP A 117 -15.67 -5.82 -3.83
N ARG A 118 -14.74 -4.94 -4.23
CA ARG A 118 -13.85 -4.22 -3.27
C ARG A 118 -14.65 -3.21 -2.42
N VAL A 119 -15.62 -2.53 -3.00
CA VAL A 119 -16.56 -1.67 -2.26
C VAL A 119 -17.36 -2.51 -1.24
N ALA A 120 -17.77 -3.73 -1.61
CA ALA A 120 -18.43 -4.65 -0.68
C ALA A 120 -17.49 -5.12 0.45
N ALA A 121 -16.21 -5.41 0.16
CA ALA A 121 -15.19 -5.69 1.19
C ALA A 121 -15.08 -4.54 2.20
N THR A 122 -15.00 -3.31 1.69
CA THR A 122 -14.85 -2.11 2.51
C THR A 122 -16.02 -1.95 3.48
N ARG A 123 -17.26 -2.08 2.97
CA ARG A 123 -18.48 -2.03 3.80
C ARG A 123 -18.51 -3.16 4.83
N TYR A 124 -18.12 -4.37 4.43
CA TYR A 124 -18.07 -5.54 5.30
C TYR A 124 -17.10 -5.35 6.47
N LEU A 125 -15.93 -4.77 6.23
CA LEU A 125 -14.95 -4.39 7.26
C LEU A 125 -15.49 -3.26 8.13
N ARG A 126 -16.14 -2.25 7.53
CA ARG A 126 -16.74 -1.12 8.26
C ARG A 126 -17.75 -1.55 9.31
N GLU A 127 -18.58 -2.53 8.99
CA GLU A 127 -19.55 -3.12 9.93
C GLU A 127 -18.89 -3.84 11.12
N ARG A 128 -17.63 -4.27 11.00
CA ARG A 128 -16.94 -5.11 11.99
C ARG A 128 -15.96 -4.34 12.86
N VAL A 129 -15.19 -3.43 12.27
CA VAL A 129 -14.07 -2.75 12.96
C VAL A 129 -14.11 -1.22 12.87
N GLY A 130 -15.16 -0.66 12.26
CA GLY A 130 -15.29 0.78 12.04
C GLY A 130 -15.15 1.60 13.33
N GLY A 131 -14.19 2.53 13.33
CA GLY A 131 -13.87 3.38 14.49
C GLY A 131 -12.89 2.78 15.50
N GLU A 132 -12.53 1.50 15.34
CA GLU A 132 -11.52 0.83 16.17
C GLU A 132 -10.22 0.59 15.40
N VAL A 133 -10.34 0.16 14.14
CA VAL A 133 -9.24 -0.10 13.20
C VAL A 133 -9.50 0.67 11.90
N PRO A 134 -8.55 1.47 11.39
CA PRO A 134 -8.65 2.11 10.09
C PRO A 134 -8.85 1.10 8.97
N ILE A 135 -9.75 1.43 8.04
CA ILE A 135 -10.01 0.60 6.86
C ILE A 135 -9.35 1.25 5.65
N MET A 136 -8.46 0.50 5.01
CA MET A 136 -7.74 0.95 3.82
C MET A 136 -8.36 0.35 2.55
N GLY A 137 -8.95 1.21 1.74
CA GLY A 137 -9.25 0.93 0.34
C GLY A 137 -7.98 0.95 -0.53
N TRP A 138 -8.11 0.57 -1.79
CA TRP A 138 -6.99 0.59 -2.73
C TRP A 138 -7.45 0.92 -4.15
N VAL A 139 -6.64 1.74 -4.82
CA VAL A 139 -6.74 2.08 -6.26
C VAL A 139 -5.38 1.90 -6.91
N GLU A 140 -5.34 1.68 -8.21
CA GLU A 140 -4.09 1.79 -8.96
C GLU A 140 -3.74 3.26 -9.23
N GLY A 141 -2.44 3.53 -9.41
CA GLY A 141 -1.99 4.80 -9.96
C GLY A 141 -2.33 4.87 -11.44
N ALA A 142 -2.62 6.07 -11.96
CA ALA A 142 -3.02 6.22 -13.37
C ALA A 142 -1.99 5.62 -14.35
N LEU A 143 -0.69 5.71 -14.03
CA LEU A 143 0.38 5.15 -14.84
C LEU A 143 0.46 3.61 -14.73
N ALA A 144 0.23 3.05 -13.55
CA ALA A 144 0.13 1.61 -13.35
C ALA A 144 -1.09 1.02 -14.06
N GLU A 145 -2.27 1.61 -13.90
CA GLU A 145 -3.49 1.17 -14.61
C GLU A 145 -3.32 1.30 -16.13
N ALA A 146 -2.68 2.37 -16.61
CA ALA A 146 -2.33 2.49 -18.02
C ALA A 146 -1.44 1.33 -18.49
N ALA A 147 -0.53 0.84 -17.65
CA ALA A 147 0.34 -0.29 -17.98
C ALA A 147 -0.42 -1.62 -17.97
N ASP A 148 -1.41 -1.77 -17.11
CA ASP A 148 -2.28 -2.95 -17.08
C ASP A 148 -3.18 -3.02 -18.32
N LEU A 149 -3.68 -1.87 -18.78
CA LEU A 149 -4.51 -1.76 -19.99
C LEU A 149 -3.70 -1.91 -21.28
N ARG A 150 -2.53 -1.26 -21.36
CA ARG A 150 -1.70 -1.18 -22.58
C ARG A 150 -0.63 -2.27 -22.66
N GLY A 151 -0.25 -2.85 -21.54
CA GLY A 151 0.94 -3.66 -21.37
C GLY A 151 2.17 -2.78 -21.14
N MET A 152 2.91 -3.06 -20.06
CA MET A 152 4.08 -2.31 -19.61
C MET A 152 5.06 -1.96 -20.74
N ASN A 153 5.50 -2.94 -21.52
CA ASN A 153 6.49 -2.70 -22.59
C ASN A 153 6.00 -1.70 -23.65
N ALA A 154 4.71 -1.77 -24.02
CA ALA A 154 4.15 -0.87 -25.02
C ALA A 154 3.96 0.53 -24.44
N LEU A 155 3.48 0.63 -23.19
CA LEU A 155 3.34 1.90 -22.49
C LEU A 155 4.69 2.63 -22.37
N LEU A 156 5.75 1.93 -21.93
CA LEU A 156 7.07 2.54 -21.76
C LEU A 156 7.64 3.10 -23.08
N LEU A 157 7.35 2.46 -24.22
CA LEU A 157 7.69 3.01 -25.54
C LEU A 157 6.79 4.21 -25.90
N ASP A 158 5.49 4.11 -25.62
CA ASP A 158 4.51 5.15 -25.91
C ASP A 158 4.75 6.44 -25.09
N LEU A 159 5.35 6.36 -23.90
CA LEU A 159 5.79 7.55 -23.13
C LEU A 159 6.73 8.45 -23.94
N TYR A 160 7.54 7.87 -24.83
CA TYR A 160 8.47 8.60 -25.69
C TYR A 160 7.89 8.86 -27.08
N ASP A 161 7.31 7.83 -27.71
CA ASP A 161 6.85 7.89 -29.09
C ASP A 161 5.51 8.61 -29.25
N ARG A 162 4.66 8.59 -28.21
CA ARG A 162 3.25 9.05 -28.24
C ARG A 162 2.81 9.70 -26.92
N PRO A 163 3.55 10.71 -26.40
CA PRO A 163 3.25 11.31 -25.10
C PRO A 163 1.82 11.87 -25.01
N ASP A 164 1.33 12.54 -26.06
CA ASP A 164 -0.04 13.07 -26.11
C ASP A 164 -1.11 11.97 -25.93
N TRP A 165 -0.90 10.81 -26.58
CA TRP A 165 -1.81 9.68 -26.45
C TRP A 165 -1.74 9.05 -25.06
N VAL A 166 -0.55 9.00 -24.45
CA VAL A 166 -0.42 8.53 -23.07
C VAL A 166 -1.14 9.48 -22.12
N HIS A 167 -1.04 10.80 -22.30
CA HIS A 167 -1.84 11.74 -21.51
C HIS A 167 -3.34 11.49 -21.66
N GLU A 168 -3.86 11.24 -22.86
CA GLU A 168 -5.28 10.89 -23.06
C GLU A 168 -5.68 9.62 -22.28
N LEU A 169 -4.80 8.61 -22.23
CA LEU A 169 -5.04 7.40 -21.46
C LEU A 169 -5.00 7.68 -19.94
N LEU A 170 -4.00 8.42 -19.46
CA LEU A 170 -3.86 8.76 -18.05
C LEU A 170 -5.03 9.61 -17.54
N GLU A 171 -5.57 10.51 -18.38
CA GLU A 171 -6.78 11.27 -18.07
C GLU A 171 -8.01 10.36 -17.92
N LEU A 172 -8.10 9.27 -18.67
CA LEU A 172 -9.18 8.31 -18.47
C LEU A 172 -8.98 7.53 -17.17
N CYS A 173 -7.77 7.04 -16.91
CA CYS A 173 -7.47 6.26 -15.70
C CYS A 173 -7.74 7.10 -14.44
N VAL A 174 -7.21 8.33 -14.36
CA VAL A 174 -7.35 9.18 -13.16
C VAL A 174 -8.80 9.45 -12.77
N GLU A 175 -9.70 9.63 -13.74
CA GLU A 175 -11.12 9.86 -13.46
C GLU A 175 -11.81 8.59 -12.94
N VAL A 176 -11.39 7.42 -13.42
CA VAL A 176 -11.86 6.13 -12.91
C VAL A 176 -11.34 5.88 -11.49
N GLU A 177 -10.06 6.17 -11.22
CA GLU A 177 -9.49 6.02 -9.88
C GLU A 177 -10.13 6.96 -8.86
N ILE A 178 -10.41 8.21 -9.24
CA ILE A 178 -11.14 9.15 -8.38
C ILE A 178 -12.55 8.64 -8.09
N ALA A 179 -13.27 8.13 -9.10
CA ALA A 179 -14.60 7.56 -8.90
C ALA A 179 -14.56 6.31 -8.01
N PHE A 180 -13.54 5.47 -8.17
CA PHE A 180 -13.40 4.26 -7.38
C PHE A 180 -13.02 4.54 -5.92
N ALA A 181 -12.06 5.44 -5.71
CA ALA A 181 -11.70 5.93 -4.39
C ALA A 181 -12.93 6.50 -3.67
N ARG A 182 -13.76 7.28 -4.37
CA ARG A 182 -15.03 7.80 -3.84
C ARG A 182 -15.96 6.70 -3.36
N ALA A 183 -16.19 5.68 -4.20
CA ALA A 183 -17.06 4.57 -3.85
C ALA A 183 -16.56 3.81 -2.61
N GLN A 184 -15.24 3.68 -2.45
CA GLN A 184 -14.62 3.06 -1.27
C GLN A 184 -14.75 3.95 -0.01
N VAL A 185 -14.49 5.25 -0.11
CA VAL A 185 -14.67 6.19 1.02
C VAL A 185 -16.14 6.22 1.47
N GLU A 186 -17.10 6.28 0.54
CA GLU A 186 -18.53 6.21 0.85
C GLU A 186 -18.94 4.88 1.51
N ALA A 187 -18.24 3.78 1.18
CA ALA A 187 -18.44 2.48 1.82
C ALA A 187 -17.82 2.39 3.22
N GLY A 188 -16.98 3.35 3.61
CA GLY A 188 -16.40 3.48 4.94
C GLY A 188 -14.89 3.30 5.02
N ALA A 189 -14.16 3.42 3.90
CA ALA A 189 -12.69 3.49 3.93
C ALA A 189 -12.23 4.80 4.60
N ASP A 190 -11.26 4.69 5.50
CA ASP A 190 -10.61 5.81 6.17
C ASP A 190 -9.32 6.24 5.44
N ILE A 191 -8.71 5.31 4.70
CA ILE A 191 -7.48 5.50 3.93
C ILE A 191 -7.71 4.95 2.51
N ILE A 192 -7.24 5.65 1.49
CA ILE A 192 -7.09 5.10 0.14
C ILE A 192 -5.60 4.94 -0.15
N GLY A 193 -5.16 3.69 -0.32
CA GLY A 193 -3.84 3.39 -0.85
C GLY A 193 -3.83 3.45 -2.37
N LEU A 194 -2.70 3.86 -2.93
CA LEU A 194 -2.44 3.95 -4.37
C LEU A 194 -1.12 3.24 -4.68
N GLY A 195 -1.18 2.26 -5.58
CA GLY A 195 -0.01 1.57 -6.11
C GLY A 195 0.40 2.12 -7.47
N ASP A 196 1.61 2.65 -7.64
CA ASP A 196 2.12 3.09 -8.95
C ASP A 196 3.44 2.39 -9.28
N SER A 197 3.37 1.08 -9.55
CA SER A 197 4.55 0.21 -9.71
C SER A 197 5.47 0.61 -10.87
N ILE A 198 4.96 1.35 -11.86
CA ILE A 198 5.71 1.78 -13.06
C ILE A 198 6.57 3.01 -12.77
N ALA A 199 6.20 3.82 -11.79
CA ALA A 199 6.88 5.07 -11.46
C ALA A 199 8.38 4.91 -11.14
N SER A 200 8.80 3.76 -10.59
CA SER A 200 10.23 3.49 -10.32
C SER A 200 11.05 3.09 -11.55
N GLN A 201 10.38 2.74 -12.66
CA GLN A 201 11.01 2.26 -13.89
C GLN A 201 11.30 3.39 -14.90
N ILE A 202 10.85 4.61 -14.60
CA ILE A 202 10.97 5.77 -15.49
C ILE A 202 11.94 6.82 -14.91
N SER A 203 12.33 7.79 -15.74
CA SER A 203 13.20 8.86 -15.28
C SER A 203 12.45 9.83 -14.35
N PRO A 204 13.15 10.58 -13.47
CA PRO A 204 12.50 11.59 -12.64
C PRO A 204 11.77 12.68 -13.44
N GLU A 205 12.23 12.98 -14.65
CA GLU A 205 11.55 13.89 -15.58
C GLU A 205 10.22 13.30 -16.03
N MET A 206 10.20 12.03 -16.45
CA MET A 206 8.98 11.31 -16.81
C MET A 206 8.03 11.14 -15.63
N TYR A 207 8.53 10.88 -14.42
CA TYR A 207 7.70 10.79 -13.22
C TYR A 207 6.93 12.09 -12.97
N ARG A 208 7.61 13.24 -13.10
CA ARG A 208 6.96 14.56 -12.98
C ARG A 208 5.91 14.84 -14.04
N GLU A 209 6.01 14.21 -15.21
CA GLU A 209 5.11 14.45 -16.34
C GLU A 209 3.93 13.48 -16.35
N PHE A 210 4.18 12.19 -16.09
CA PHE A 210 3.24 11.11 -16.34
C PHE A 210 2.69 10.41 -15.08
N ALA A 211 3.26 10.65 -13.90
CA ALA A 211 2.77 10.04 -12.65
C ALA A 211 2.33 11.11 -11.63
N LEU A 212 3.25 11.98 -11.22
CA LEU A 212 3.04 12.95 -10.14
C LEU A 212 1.76 13.81 -10.30
N PRO A 213 1.44 14.40 -11.47
CA PRO A 213 0.25 15.23 -11.59
C PRO A 213 -1.05 14.45 -11.41
N TYR A 214 -1.05 13.15 -11.76
CA TYR A 214 -2.20 12.27 -11.66
C TYR A 214 -2.36 11.73 -10.24
N GLU A 215 -1.26 11.34 -9.58
CA GLU A 215 -1.24 11.03 -8.14
C GLU A 215 -1.79 12.20 -7.32
N GLN A 216 -1.34 13.43 -7.61
CA GLN A 216 -1.80 14.66 -6.95
C GLN A 216 -3.31 14.86 -7.09
N ARG A 217 -3.87 14.61 -8.28
CA ARG A 217 -5.32 14.73 -8.50
C ARG A 217 -6.11 13.69 -7.73
N ILE A 218 -5.65 12.43 -7.72
CA ILE A 218 -6.31 11.36 -6.98
C ILE A 218 -6.29 11.67 -5.49
N PHE A 219 -5.11 11.98 -4.93
CA PHE A 219 -4.98 12.27 -3.51
C PHE A 219 -5.72 13.54 -3.07
N ALA A 220 -5.71 14.60 -3.87
CA ALA A 220 -6.53 15.79 -3.60
C ALA A 220 -8.02 15.45 -3.54
N ALA A 221 -8.52 14.61 -4.46
CA ALA A 221 -9.92 14.18 -4.44
C ALA A 221 -10.23 13.32 -3.20
N VAL A 222 -9.34 12.42 -2.81
CA VAL A 222 -9.49 11.61 -1.58
C VAL A 222 -9.54 12.50 -0.34
N HIS A 223 -8.68 13.51 -0.25
CA HIS A 223 -8.71 14.50 0.84
C HIS A 223 -10.00 15.31 0.87
N GLU A 224 -10.54 15.72 -0.27
CA GLU A 224 -11.86 16.39 -0.36
C GLU A 224 -13.00 15.50 0.18
N MET A 225 -12.85 14.17 0.08
CA MET A 225 -13.80 13.20 0.65
C MET A 225 -13.58 12.97 2.16
N GLY A 226 -12.52 13.53 2.75
CA GLY A 226 -12.20 13.41 4.17
C GLY A 226 -11.44 12.15 4.57
N ALA A 227 -10.90 11.41 3.60
CA ALA A 227 -10.06 10.24 3.84
C ALA A 227 -8.56 10.58 3.70
N LEU A 228 -7.72 9.71 4.25
CA LEU A 228 -6.25 9.80 4.15
C LEU A 228 -5.73 9.06 2.92
N THR A 229 -4.48 9.31 2.58
CA THR A 229 -3.84 8.79 1.38
C THR A 229 -2.53 8.06 1.69
N ARG A 230 -2.31 6.92 1.04
CA ARG A 230 -1.06 6.14 1.14
C ARG A 230 -0.50 5.90 -0.26
N LEU A 231 0.77 6.23 -0.50
CA LEU A 231 1.45 5.97 -1.76
C LEU A 231 2.40 4.77 -1.61
N HIS A 232 2.29 3.82 -2.54
CA HIS A 232 3.19 2.68 -2.67
C HIS A 232 3.77 2.64 -4.08
N ILE A 233 5.10 2.63 -4.19
CA ILE A 233 5.82 2.47 -5.46
C ILE A 233 6.90 1.41 -5.25
N CYS A 234 6.70 0.24 -5.86
CA CYS A 234 7.68 -0.84 -5.81
C CYS A 234 8.99 -0.44 -6.48
N GLY A 235 10.12 -0.97 -6.01
CA GLY A 235 11.44 -0.74 -6.61
C GLY A 235 12.20 0.48 -6.09
N ASN A 236 13.37 0.78 -6.67
CA ASN A 236 14.24 1.82 -6.11
C ASN A 236 13.75 3.23 -6.46
N THR A 237 13.08 3.88 -5.52
CA THR A 237 12.51 5.23 -5.66
C THR A 237 13.45 6.36 -5.23
N THR A 238 14.72 6.08 -4.90
CA THR A 238 15.69 7.07 -4.38
C THR A 238 15.75 8.34 -5.24
N ARG A 239 15.65 8.20 -6.56
CA ARG A 239 15.75 9.33 -7.51
C ARG A 239 14.51 10.21 -7.58
N ILE A 240 13.37 9.73 -7.09
CA ILE A 240 12.07 10.41 -7.15
C ILE A 240 11.52 10.82 -5.78
N LEU A 241 12.23 10.52 -4.68
CA LEU A 241 11.81 10.90 -3.32
C LEU A 241 11.36 12.36 -3.15
N PRO A 242 12.06 13.38 -3.70
CA PRO A 242 11.60 14.77 -3.55
C PRO A 242 10.26 15.03 -4.23
N TYR A 243 9.92 14.26 -5.26
CA TYR A 243 8.65 14.37 -5.98
C TYR A 243 7.55 13.54 -5.32
N MET A 244 7.87 12.35 -4.81
CA MET A 244 6.94 11.57 -4.00
C MET A 244 6.42 12.38 -2.81
N ALA A 245 7.28 13.16 -2.14
CA ALA A 245 6.89 14.08 -1.07
C ALA A 245 5.89 15.17 -1.52
N GLN A 246 5.82 15.46 -2.82
CA GLN A 246 4.90 16.43 -3.42
C GLN A 246 3.62 15.77 -3.95
N SER A 247 3.50 14.44 -3.92
CA SER A 247 2.32 13.72 -4.44
C SER A 247 1.04 14.11 -3.72
N GLY A 248 1.13 14.54 -2.46
CA GLY A 248 -0.02 14.77 -1.60
C GLY A 248 -0.35 13.59 -0.69
N ALA A 249 0.33 12.44 -0.82
CA ALA A 249 0.17 11.31 0.09
C ALA A 249 0.39 11.72 1.56
N ASP A 250 -0.39 11.19 2.50
CA ASP A 250 -0.18 11.35 3.95
C ASP A 250 0.87 10.36 4.48
N ILE A 251 0.90 9.18 3.88
CA ILE A 251 1.77 8.05 4.20
C ILE A 251 2.49 7.64 2.92
N ILE A 252 3.81 7.51 2.97
CA ILE A 252 4.60 6.99 1.84
C ILE A 252 5.35 5.76 2.27
N ASP A 253 5.09 4.65 1.58
CA ASP A 253 5.88 3.44 1.68
C ASP A 253 7.26 3.65 1.05
N LEU A 254 8.29 3.28 1.79
CA LEU A 254 9.67 3.33 1.34
C LEU A 254 10.18 1.92 1.08
N GLU A 255 10.82 1.74 -0.07
CA GLU A 255 11.42 0.46 -0.43
C GLU A 255 12.71 0.18 0.35
N TRP A 256 13.08 -1.08 0.54
CA TRP A 256 14.24 -1.46 1.36
C TRP A 256 15.58 -0.97 0.78
N MET A 257 15.60 -0.72 -0.53
CA MET A 257 16.75 -0.13 -1.24
C MET A 257 16.94 1.36 -0.97
N VAL A 258 15.94 2.02 -0.37
CA VAL A 258 15.95 3.46 -0.10
C VAL A 258 16.61 3.73 1.25
N ASP A 259 17.48 4.74 1.27
CA ASP A 259 18.01 5.26 2.52
C ASP A 259 16.90 5.96 3.31
N LEU A 260 16.45 5.31 4.39
CA LEU A 260 15.38 5.80 5.24
C LEU A 260 15.72 7.14 5.92
N GLU A 261 16.98 7.36 6.31
CA GLU A 261 17.40 8.62 6.92
C GLU A 261 17.29 9.75 5.90
N ARG A 262 17.76 9.50 4.67
CA ARG A 262 17.64 10.46 3.58
C ARG A 262 16.18 10.76 3.25
N ALA A 263 15.33 9.75 3.20
CA ALA A 263 13.91 9.92 2.93
C ALA A 263 13.22 10.73 4.05
N ALA A 264 13.48 10.39 5.31
CA ALA A 264 12.95 11.14 6.47
C ALA A 264 13.40 12.61 6.46
N GLN A 265 14.65 12.90 6.07
CA GLN A 265 15.11 14.28 5.90
C GLN A 265 14.40 15.03 4.77
N ILE A 266 14.09 14.37 3.66
CA ILE A 266 13.38 14.98 2.52
C ILE A 266 11.93 15.26 2.88
N PHE A 267 11.26 14.32 3.55
CA PHE A 267 9.85 14.45 3.93
C PHE A 267 9.69 15.42 5.11
N GLY A 268 10.67 15.48 6.01
CA GLY A 268 10.61 16.33 7.19
C GLY A 268 9.39 15.98 8.04
N ASP A 269 8.48 16.94 8.22
CA ASP A 269 7.26 16.72 8.98
C ASP A 269 6.12 16.11 8.15
N TYR A 270 6.16 16.14 6.82
CA TYR A 270 5.11 15.57 5.97
C TYR A 270 5.65 15.18 4.59
N PRO A 271 5.39 13.95 4.10
CA PRO A 271 4.51 12.92 4.67
C PRO A 271 5.16 12.01 5.72
N VAL A 272 4.36 11.14 6.34
CA VAL A 272 4.85 10.09 7.23
C VAL A 272 5.57 9.01 6.43
N THR A 273 6.74 8.56 6.91
CA THR A 273 7.43 7.41 6.33
C THR A 273 6.83 6.10 6.85
N CYS A 274 6.65 5.14 5.96
CA CYS A 274 6.20 3.79 6.28
C CYS A 274 7.22 2.79 5.73
N GLY A 275 7.77 1.93 6.58
CA GLY A 275 8.84 1.02 6.18
C GLY A 275 10.17 1.19 6.94
N ASN A 276 11.26 0.57 6.48
CA ASN A 276 11.41 -0.04 5.15
C ASN A 276 12.24 -1.33 5.16
N PHE A 277 12.10 -2.20 6.16
CA PHE A 277 12.88 -3.43 6.18
C PHE A 277 12.50 -4.39 5.04
N ASP A 278 13.50 -5.15 4.56
CA ASP A 278 13.39 -6.04 3.41
C ASP A 278 12.41 -7.22 3.70
N PRO A 279 11.31 -7.35 2.93
CA PRO A 279 10.32 -8.42 3.14
C PRO A 279 10.91 -9.83 2.97
N VAL A 280 11.93 -10.01 2.14
CA VAL A 280 12.53 -11.32 1.90
C VAL A 280 13.67 -11.58 2.86
N ALA A 281 14.69 -10.71 2.87
CA ALA A 281 15.91 -10.97 3.63
C ALA A 281 15.69 -10.86 5.15
N VAL A 282 14.77 -10.00 5.60
CA VAL A 282 14.47 -9.80 7.02
C VAL A 282 13.24 -10.60 7.43
N MET A 283 12.09 -10.41 6.78
CA MET A 283 10.86 -11.05 7.25
C MET A 283 10.80 -12.54 6.92
N LEU A 284 11.05 -12.95 5.68
CA LEU A 284 10.97 -14.37 5.30
C LEU A 284 12.18 -15.19 5.77
N GLN A 285 13.39 -14.69 5.53
CA GLN A 285 14.64 -15.45 5.71
C GLN A 285 15.38 -15.13 7.02
N GLY A 286 15.01 -14.04 7.69
CA GLY A 286 15.66 -13.62 8.93
C GLY A 286 15.20 -14.40 10.15
N THR A 287 15.87 -14.19 11.28
CA THR A 287 15.44 -14.66 12.59
C THR A 287 14.58 -13.62 13.31
N PRO A 288 13.80 -14.01 14.33
CA PRO A 288 13.06 -13.08 15.18
C PRO A 288 13.89 -11.91 15.69
N GLU A 289 15.15 -12.15 16.07
CA GLU A 289 16.08 -11.13 16.56
C GLU A 289 16.47 -10.13 15.46
N GLN A 290 16.63 -10.60 14.22
CA GLN A 290 16.94 -9.74 13.08
C GLN A 290 15.75 -8.86 12.71
N VAL A 291 14.53 -9.41 12.71
CA VAL A 291 13.30 -8.64 12.52
C VAL A 291 13.16 -7.57 13.61
N TYR A 292 13.30 -7.98 14.86
CA TYR A 292 13.23 -7.07 16.00
C TYR A 292 14.21 -5.90 15.85
N ALA A 293 15.48 -6.21 15.53
CA ALA A 293 16.51 -5.20 15.34
C ALA A 293 16.22 -4.25 14.16
N ALA A 294 15.71 -4.77 13.04
CA ALA A 294 15.37 -3.98 11.86
C ALA A 294 14.23 -3.00 12.13
N VAL A 295 13.18 -3.44 12.83
CA VAL A 295 12.06 -2.59 13.26
C VAL A 295 12.57 -1.46 14.16
N TRP A 296 13.37 -1.78 15.17
CA TRP A 296 13.97 -0.77 16.06
C TRP A 296 14.86 0.23 15.33
N HIS A 297 15.63 -0.23 14.35
CA HIS A 297 16.47 0.62 13.53
C HIS A 297 15.63 1.63 12.74
N CYS A 298 14.59 1.16 12.03
CA CYS A 298 13.72 2.01 11.24
C CYS A 298 13.01 3.07 12.11
N LEU A 299 12.46 2.64 13.25
CA LEU A 299 11.76 3.54 14.17
C LEU A 299 12.69 4.59 14.81
N LYS A 300 13.96 4.25 15.08
CA LYS A 300 14.94 5.22 15.59
C LYS A 300 15.29 6.28 14.56
N ILE A 301 15.47 5.90 13.30
CA ILE A 301 15.80 6.83 12.21
C ILE A 301 14.60 7.72 11.88
N GLY A 302 13.44 7.11 11.67
CA GLY A 302 12.24 7.82 11.22
C GLY A 302 11.58 8.66 12.32
N GLY A 303 11.83 8.35 13.59
CA GLY A 303 11.44 9.20 14.71
C GLY A 303 9.92 9.19 14.98
N PRO A 304 9.32 10.32 15.40
CA PRO A 304 7.93 10.36 15.87
C PRO A 304 6.86 10.26 14.76
N ARG A 305 7.27 10.34 13.48
CA ARG A 305 6.40 10.34 12.30
C ARG A 305 6.75 9.20 11.34
N THR A 306 6.92 8.01 11.91
CA THR A 306 7.21 6.78 11.16
C THR A 306 6.34 5.63 11.61
N PHE A 307 5.88 4.89 10.61
CA PHE A 307 5.07 3.68 10.71
C PHE A 307 5.95 2.47 10.39
N SER A 308 5.75 1.38 11.11
CA SER A 308 6.46 0.13 10.87
C SER A 308 5.78 -0.62 9.74
N ALA A 309 6.55 -1.02 8.75
CA ALA A 309 6.11 -1.97 7.74
C ALA A 309 7.33 -2.63 7.10
N ALA A 310 7.15 -3.82 6.54
CA ALA A 310 8.02 -4.27 5.46
C ALA A 310 7.89 -3.33 4.27
N SER A 311 8.92 -3.28 3.44
CA SER A 311 8.99 -2.34 2.33
C SER A 311 7.97 -2.60 1.21
N CYS A 312 7.46 -3.84 1.15
CA CYS A 312 6.42 -4.31 0.23
C CYS A 312 5.59 -5.41 0.94
N GLU A 313 4.86 -6.20 0.17
CA GLU A 313 4.08 -7.33 0.67
C GLU A 313 4.91 -8.32 1.50
N ILE A 314 4.36 -8.75 2.64
CA ILE A 314 4.88 -9.85 3.44
C ILE A 314 4.81 -11.15 2.63
N PRO A 315 5.94 -11.84 2.38
CA PRO A 315 5.93 -13.06 1.60
C PRO A 315 5.08 -14.15 2.26
N ARG A 316 4.34 -14.89 1.43
CA ARG A 316 3.51 -16.05 1.82
C ARG A 316 4.08 -16.92 2.94
N ASP A 317 5.34 -17.33 2.81
CA ASP A 317 5.96 -18.33 3.69
C ASP A 317 6.69 -17.72 4.90
N THR A 318 6.44 -16.44 5.19
CA THR A 318 7.07 -15.73 6.32
C THR A 318 6.77 -16.46 7.63
N PRO A 319 7.79 -16.84 8.43
CA PRO A 319 7.56 -17.48 9.72
C PRO A 319 6.72 -16.60 10.65
N HIS A 320 5.70 -17.18 11.31
CA HIS A 320 4.83 -16.41 12.21
C HIS A 320 5.62 -15.79 13.38
N GLU A 321 6.67 -16.46 13.86
CA GLU A 321 7.58 -15.92 14.88
C GLU A 321 8.23 -14.59 14.48
N ASN A 322 8.47 -14.36 13.19
CA ASN A 322 9.05 -13.11 12.68
C ASN A 322 8.03 -11.96 12.75
N LEU A 323 6.77 -12.22 12.40
CA LEU A 323 5.69 -11.24 12.57
C LEU A 323 5.42 -10.93 14.05
N HIS A 324 5.47 -11.95 14.91
CA HIS A 324 5.37 -11.74 16.37
C HIS A 324 6.57 -10.96 16.92
N ALA A 325 7.77 -11.12 16.36
CA ALA A 325 8.94 -10.35 16.75
C ALA A 325 8.82 -8.86 16.38
N GLN A 326 8.28 -8.55 15.20
CA GLN A 326 7.94 -7.17 14.82
C GLN A 326 6.91 -6.56 15.78
N ARG A 327 5.83 -7.28 16.07
CA ARG A 327 4.84 -6.88 17.07
C ARG A 327 5.50 -6.57 18.42
N GLN A 328 6.37 -7.46 18.91
CA GLN A 328 7.06 -7.25 20.19
C GLN A 328 7.98 -6.03 20.16
N ALA A 329 8.72 -5.83 19.07
CA ALA A 329 9.58 -4.65 18.88
C ALA A 329 8.79 -3.34 18.99
N LEU A 330 7.58 -3.28 18.41
CA LEU A 330 6.73 -2.10 18.47
C LEU A 330 6.25 -1.81 19.89
N ILE A 331 5.81 -2.83 20.61
CA ILE A 331 5.38 -2.72 22.02
C ILE A 331 6.52 -2.19 22.88
N ASP A 332 7.70 -2.81 22.77
CA ASP A 332 8.88 -2.45 23.57
C ASP A 332 9.37 -1.03 23.25
N TYR A 333 9.35 -0.63 21.97
CA TYR A 333 9.70 0.73 21.55
C TYR A 333 8.75 1.76 22.17
N GLY A 334 7.45 1.49 22.16
CA GLY A 334 6.43 2.35 22.78
C GLY A 334 6.60 2.51 24.29
N GLN A 335 7.12 1.49 24.97
CA GLN A 335 7.44 1.51 26.40
C GLN A 335 8.82 2.12 26.72
N GLY A 336 9.61 2.46 25.71
CA GLY A 336 10.99 2.93 25.87
C GLY A 336 11.95 1.86 26.41
N CYS A 337 11.59 0.58 26.33
CA CYS A 337 12.44 -0.52 26.79
C CYS A 337 13.23 -1.08 25.61
N ASN A 338 14.52 -0.78 25.49
CA ASN A 338 15.38 -1.36 24.46
C ASN A 338 16.19 -2.57 25.00
N PRO A 339 15.78 -3.82 24.74
CA PRO A 339 16.54 -5.00 25.18
C PRO A 339 17.86 -5.19 24.41
N LEU A 340 18.04 -4.55 23.24
CA LEU A 340 19.26 -4.65 22.44
C LEU A 340 20.43 -3.80 22.97
N SER A 341 20.20 -2.89 23.92
CA SER A 341 21.30 -2.11 24.55
C SER A 341 22.08 -2.87 25.64
N ASN A 342 21.80 -4.15 25.83
CA ASN A 342 22.37 -4.99 26.90
C ASN A 342 23.82 -5.47 26.68
N GLU A 343 24.67 -4.73 25.96
CA GLU A 343 26.14 -4.96 26.05
C GLU A 343 26.78 -4.27 27.26
N LYS A 344 26.03 -3.43 28.01
CA LYS A 344 26.51 -2.76 29.25
C LYS A 344 25.69 -3.02 30.52
N GLY A 345 24.66 -3.87 30.48
CA GLY A 345 23.98 -4.33 31.69
C GLY A 345 23.18 -3.29 32.50
N GLU A 346 22.83 -2.15 31.91
CA GLU A 346 21.91 -1.20 32.53
C GLU A 346 20.58 -1.19 31.77
N SER A 347 19.56 -1.81 32.36
CA SER A 347 18.17 -1.66 31.94
C SER A 347 17.77 -0.21 32.14
N GLN A 348 17.54 0.51 31.04
CA GLN A 348 16.84 1.79 31.06
C GLN A 348 15.44 1.58 30.47
N CYS A 349 14.62 0.76 31.14
CA CYS A 349 13.18 0.98 31.04
C CYS A 349 12.86 2.25 31.82
N VAL A 350 12.28 3.25 31.15
CA VAL A 350 11.79 4.45 31.81
C VAL A 350 10.61 4.04 32.68
N SER A 351 10.77 4.10 34.00
CA SER A 351 9.66 3.84 34.92
C SER A 351 8.74 5.05 34.93
N SER A 352 7.57 4.85 34.30
CA SER A 352 6.29 5.59 34.38
C SER A 352 6.32 7.10 34.64
#